data_AF-A0A7V5ST99-F1
#
_entry.id   AF-A0A7V5ST99-F1
#
_cell.length_a   1.000
_cell.length_b   1.000
_cell.length_c   1.000
_cell.angle_alpha   90.00
_cell.angle_beta   90.00
_cell.angle_gamma   90.00
#
_symmetry.space_group_name_H-M   'P 1'
#
loop_
_entity.id
_entity.type
_entity.pdbx_description
1 polymer ?
#
loop_
_entity_poly.entity_id
_entity_poly.type
_entity_poly.pdbx_seq_one_letter_code
_entity_poly.pdbx_strand_id
1 'polypeptide(L)'
;MVNVLDVVIIAIGKIKENFYREAINEYLKRLFLYAKIKLIEIKAEPFRNHQDKLKSKKIESERILQALNNYINININYLALLIFSLAKLRRKFYDRQYFIKQ
;
A
#
# COMPACT_ATOMS: atom_id res chain seq x y z
N MET A 1 27.59 10.81 -6.44
CA MET A 1 26.65 10.40 -5.37
C MET A 1 25.80 9.28 -5.91
N VAL A 2 25.84 8.10 -5.29
CA VAL A 2 24.95 6.98 -5.68
C VAL A 2 23.56 7.32 -5.14
N ASN A 3 22.58 7.49 -6.02
CA ASN A 3 21.21 7.76 -5.60
C ASN A 3 20.60 6.41 -5.14
N VAL A 4 20.64 6.16 -3.83
CA VAL A 4 20.03 4.96 -3.25
C VAL A 4 18.52 5.09 -3.34
N LEU A 5 17.85 4.04 -3.82
CA LEU A 5 16.40 4.01 -3.97
C LEU A 5 15.73 4.09 -2.58
N ASP A 6 14.88 5.10 -2.36
CA ASP A 6 14.03 5.19 -1.17
C ASP A 6 12.71 4.44 -1.40
N VAL A 7 12.44 3.42 -0.60
CA VAL A 7 11.20 2.63 -0.69
C VAL A 7 10.43 2.76 0.62
N VAL A 8 9.19 3.24 0.53
CA VAL A 8 8.28 3.34 1.68
C VAL A 8 7.17 2.31 1.53
N ILE A 9 7.04 1.41 2.50
CA ILE A 9 6.00 0.39 2.56
C ILE A 9 5.00 0.83 3.63
N ILE A 10 3.76 1.09 3.22
CA ILE A 10 2.66 1.43 4.13
C ILE A 10 1.72 0.24 4.19
N ALA A 11 1.55 -0.34 5.37
CA ALA A 11 0.72 -1.52 5.60
C ALA A 11 -0.34 -1.25 6.68
N ILE A 12 -1.53 -1.86 6.53
CA ILE A 12 -2.58 -1.82 7.55
C ILE A 12 -2.50 -3.08 8.41
N GLY A 13 -2.59 -2.90 9.72
CA GLY A 13 -2.56 -3.96 10.72
C GLY A 13 -1.15 -4.28 11.19
N LYS A 14 -1.07 -4.81 12.41
CA LYS A 14 0.17 -5.38 12.93
C LYS A 14 0.24 -6.83 12.48
N ILE A 15 1.40 -7.25 12.00
CA ILE A 15 1.74 -8.67 11.89
C ILE A 15 1.67 -9.25 13.30
N LYS A 16 1.06 -10.43 13.52
CA LYS A 16 0.90 -11.00 14.86
C LYS A 16 1.92 -12.11 15.11
N GLU A 17 2.15 -12.92 14.09
CA GLU A 17 2.94 -14.14 14.12
C GLU A 17 4.44 -13.82 13.98
N ASN A 18 5.26 -14.38 14.88
CA ASN A 18 6.71 -14.13 14.89
C ASN A 18 7.39 -14.65 13.63
N PHE A 19 6.94 -15.79 13.08
CA PHE A 19 7.45 -16.35 11.85
C PHE A 19 7.45 -15.34 10.68
N TYR A 20 6.36 -14.59 10.51
CA TYR A 20 6.29 -13.58 9.45
C TYR A 20 7.17 -12.36 9.73
N ARG A 21 7.31 -11.95 11.00
CA ARG A 21 8.22 -10.84 11.37
C ARG A 21 9.67 -11.19 11.04
N GLU A 22 10.10 -12.40 11.39
CA GLU A 22 11.45 -12.89 11.14
C GLU A 22 11.73 -12.97 9.64
N ALA A 23 10.80 -13.55 8.86
CA ALA A 23 10.92 -13.61 7.41
C ALA A 23 11.06 -12.21 6.79
N ILE A 24 10.22 -11.24 7.20
CA ILE A 24 10.31 -9.85 6.73
C ILE A 24 11.67 -9.24 7.07
N ASN A 25 12.17 -9.43 8.29
CA ASN A 25 13.48 -8.92 8.69
C ASN A 25 14.62 -9.49 7.84
N GLU A 26 14.57 -10.77 7.47
CA GLU A 26 15.54 -11.36 6.56
C GLU A 26 15.51 -10.74 5.16
N TYR A 27 14.32 -10.46 4.63
CA TYR A 27 14.20 -9.72 3.36
C TYR A 27 14.72 -8.28 3.47
N LEU A 28 14.42 -7.58 4.57
CA LEU A 28 14.89 -6.21 4.81
C LEU A 28 16.43 -6.14 4.87
N LYS A 29 17.08 -7.10 5.53
CA LYS A 29 18.56 -7.19 5.56
C LYS A 29 19.16 -7.29 4.16
N ARG A 30 18.57 -8.10 3.28
CA ARG A 30 19.04 -8.27 1.89
C ARG A 30 18.80 -7.01 1.05
N LEU A 31 17.68 -6.34 1.26
CA LEU A 31 17.33 -5.11 0.53
C LEU A 31 18.13 -3.88 0.96
N PHE A 32 18.65 -3.88 2.19
CA PHE A 32 19.38 -2.74 2.77
C PHE A 32 20.58 -2.27 1.92
N LEU A 33 21.25 -3.19 1.21
CA LEU A 33 22.37 -2.85 0.32
C LEU A 33 21.96 -2.08 -0.95
N TYR A 34 20.69 -2.17 -1.33
CA TYR A 34 20.17 -1.62 -2.59
C TYR A 34 19.24 -0.43 -2.40
N ALA A 35 18.54 -0.39 -1.26
CA ALA A 35 17.49 0.57 -1.01
C ALA A 35 17.35 0.90 0.47
N LYS A 36 17.00 2.15 0.76
CA LYS A 36 16.58 2.57 2.09
C LYS A 36 15.09 2.25 2.23
N ILE A 37 14.79 1.18 2.96
CA ILE A 37 13.43 0.74 3.20
C ILE A 37 12.87 1.38 4.47
N LYS A 38 11.66 1.97 4.38
CA LYS A 38 10.90 2.45 5.54
C LYS A 38 9.55 1.74 5.62
N LEU A 39 9.31 1.03 6.71
CA LEU A 39 8.03 0.37 6.98
C LEU A 39 7.17 1.24 7.89
N ILE A 40 5.92 1.47 7.51
CA ILE A 40 4.93 2.25 8.26
C ILE A 40 3.71 1.37 8.46
N GLU A 41 3.46 0.98 9.70
CA GLU A 41 2.26 0.22 10.08
C GLU A 41 1.16 1.18 10.53
N ILE A 42 0.00 1.07 9.89
CA ILE A 42 -1.22 1.79 10.26
C ILE A 42 -2.11 0.85 11.05
N LYS A 43 -2.67 1.33 12.16
CA LYS A 43 -3.61 0.53 12.96
C LYS A 43 -4.85 0.18 12.14
N ALA A 44 -5.17 -1.11 12.09
CA ALA A 44 -6.41 -1.62 11.50
C ALA A 44 -7.62 -1.21 12.34
N GLU A 45 -8.69 -0.77 11.68
CA GLU A 45 -9.95 -0.43 12.33
C GLU A 45 -10.85 -1.66 12.42
N PRO A 46 -11.34 -2.02 13.62
CA PRO A 46 -12.28 -3.12 13.77
C PRO A 46 -13.61 -2.79 13.09
N PHE A 47 -14.30 -3.81 12.58
CA PHE A 47 -15.65 -3.69 12.03
C PHE A 47 -16.46 -4.94 12.36
N ARG A 48 -17.79 -4.80 12.49
CA ARG A 48 -18.69 -5.91 12.84
C ARG A 48 -19.68 -6.25 11.72
N ASN A 49 -20.04 -5.28 10.90
CA ASN A 49 -20.97 -5.45 9.78
C ASN A 49 -20.47 -4.71 8.52
N HIS A 50 -21.25 -4.79 7.43
CA HIS A 50 -20.87 -4.17 6.16
C HIS A 50 -20.81 -2.62 6.22
N GLN A 51 -21.72 -1.98 6.95
CA GLN A 51 -21.74 -0.53 7.09
C GLN A 51 -20.51 -0.03 7.86
N ASP A 52 -20.15 -0.72 8.94
CA ASP A 52 -18.94 -0.45 9.73
C ASP A 52 -17.69 -0.62 8.87
N LYS A 53 -17.64 -1.64 8.01
CA LYS A 53 -16.52 -1.87 7.10
C LYS A 53 -16.26 -0.69 6.17
N LEU A 54 -17.32 -0.01 5.70
CA LEU A 54 -17.18 1.20 4.87
C LEU A 54 -16.58 2.36 5.68
N LYS A 55 -17.01 2.53 6.93
CA LYS A 55 -16.46 3.54 7.85
C LYS A 55 -15.00 3.26 8.18
N SER A 56 -14.67 2.01 8.55
CA SER A 56 -13.30 1.57 8.82
C SER A 56 -12.38 1.83 7.63
N LYS A 57 -12.82 1.47 6.42
CA LYS A 57 -12.07 1.75 5.19
C LYS A 57 -11.82 3.24 4.98
N LYS A 58 -12.81 4.10 5.27
CA LYS A 58 -12.65 5.57 5.15
C LYS A 58 -11.57 6.07 6.12
N ILE A 59 -11.65 5.68 7.38
CA ILE A 59 -10.68 6.06 8.43
C ILE A 59 -9.27 5.57 8.09
N GLU A 60 -9.13 4.32 7.66
CA GLU A 60 -7.85 3.75 7.24
C GLU A 60 -7.27 4.48 6.02
N SER A 61 -8.13 4.87 5.06
CA SER A 61 -7.72 5.63 3.87
C SER A 61 -7.20 7.01 4.24
N GLU A 62 -7.85 7.71 5.18
CA GLU A 62 -7.40 9.01 5.69
C GLU A 62 -6.03 8.90 6.36
N ARG A 63 -5.78 7.86 7.16
CA ARG A 63 -4.46 7.60 7.77
C ARG A 63 -3.39 7.27 6.73
N ILE A 64 -3.73 6.52 5.68
CA ILE A 64 -2.81 6.25 4.57
C ILE A 64 -2.42 7.55 3.88
N LEU A 65 -3.40 8.42 3.58
CA LEU A 65 -3.14 9.71 2.94
C LEU A 65 -2.24 10.60 3.82
N GLN A 66 -2.50 10.65 5.13
CA GLN A 66 -1.63 11.37 6.08
C GLN A 66 -0.21 10.82 6.07
N ALA A 67 -0.04 9.49 6.04
CA ALA A 67 1.29 8.87 5.96
C ALA A 67 1.99 9.18 4.62
N LEU A 68 1.25 9.19 3.51
CA LEU A 68 1.76 9.49 2.16
C LEU A 68 2.20 10.96 2.01
N ASN A 69 1.50 11.91 2.62
CA ASN A 69 1.81 13.34 2.51
C ASN A 69 3.24 13.67 2.95
N ASN A 70 3.84 12.87 3.83
CA ASN A 70 5.23 13.04 4.28
C ASN A 70 6.28 12.64 3.23
N TYR A 71 5.89 11.89 2.18
CA TYR A 71 6.82 11.36 1.18
C TYR A 71 6.54 11.85 -0.22
N ILE A 72 5.32 12.29 -0.49
CA ILE A 72 4.95 12.75 -1.81
C ILE A 72 4.32 14.13 -1.70
N ASN A 73 5.02 15.14 -2.25
CA ASN A 73 4.43 16.43 -2.61
C ASN A 73 3.53 16.23 -3.84
N ILE A 74 2.45 15.46 -3.70
CA ILE A 74 1.50 15.30 -4.80
C ILE A 74 0.54 16.47 -4.75
N ASN A 75 0.66 17.34 -5.73
CA ASN A 75 -0.43 18.24 -6.09
C ASN A 75 -1.62 17.35 -6.49
N ILE A 76 -2.69 17.39 -5.67
CA ILE A 76 -3.82 16.45 -5.60
C ILE A 76 -4.42 16.13 -7.00
N ASN A 77 -4.33 17.07 -7.93
CA ASN A 77 -4.77 16.90 -9.32
C ASN A 77 -4.08 15.75 -10.08
N TYR A 78 -2.79 15.51 -9.83
CA TYR A 78 -2.04 14.44 -10.52
C TYR A 78 -2.36 13.05 -9.94
N LEU A 79 -2.72 12.95 -8.66
CA LEU A 79 -3.11 11.68 -8.04
C LEU A 79 -4.44 11.17 -8.62
N ALA A 80 -5.41 12.08 -8.82
CA ALA A 80 -6.68 11.74 -9.45
C ALA A 80 -6.47 11.16 -10.86
N LEU A 81 -5.58 11.76 -11.65
CA LEU A 81 -5.26 11.31 -13.01
C LEU A 81 -4.58 9.93 -13.02
N LEU A 82 -3.63 9.69 -12.10
CA LEU A 82 -2.95 8.40 -11.97
C LEU A 82 -3.91 7.29 -11.52
N ILE A 83 -4.74 7.55 -10.51
CA ILE A 83 -5.75 6.59 -10.03
C ILE A 83 -6.75 6.29 -11.15
N PHE A 84 -7.17 7.28 -11.94
CA PHE A 84 -8.09 7.07 -13.07
C PHE A 84 -7.46 6.21 -14.17
N SER A 85 -6.18 6.46 -14.49
CA SER A 85 -5.40 5.66 -15.43
C SER A 85 -5.22 4.22 -14.94
N LEU A 86 -4.84 4.03 -13.68
CA LEU A 86 -4.67 2.70 -13.06
C LEU A 86 -5.99 1.96 -12.91
N ALA A 87 -7.09 2.63 -12.61
CA ALA A 87 -8.42 2.03 -12.57
C ALA A 87 -8.88 1.57 -13.97
N LYS A 88 -8.55 2.34 -15.02
CA LYS A 88 -8.77 1.97 -16.42
C LYS A 88 -7.92 0.76 -16.83
N LEU A 89 -6.66 0.71 -16.39
CA LEU A 89 -5.75 -0.42 -16.63
C LEU A 89 -6.19 -1.67 -15.87
N ARG A 90 -6.66 -1.53 -14.62
CA ARG A 90 -7.18 -2.63 -13.80
C ARG A 90 -8.43 -3.26 -14.42
N ARG A 91 -9.36 -2.44 -14.93
CA ARG A 91 -10.54 -2.92 -15.66
C ARG A 91 -10.13 -3.73 -16.89
N LYS A 92 -9.20 -3.19 -17.68
CA LYS A 92 -8.65 -3.85 -18.88
C LYS A 92 -7.95 -5.19 -18.58
N PHE A 93 -7.33 -5.33 -17.41
CA PHE A 93 -6.72 -6.60 -16.96
C PHE A 93 -7.75 -7.61 -16.47
N TYR A 94 -8.79 -7.17 -15.75
CA TYR A 94 -9.88 -8.04 -15.29
C TYR A 94 -10.66 -8.62 -16.47
N ASP A 95 -11.03 -7.77 -17.44
CA ASP A 95 -11.80 -8.18 -18.61
C ASP A 95 -11.02 -9.17 -19.52
N ARG A 96 -9.68 -9.07 -19.56
CA ARG A 96 -8.83 -10.02 -20.29
C ARG A 96 -8.72 -11.39 -19.62
N GLN A 97 -8.70 -11.47 -18.29
CA GLN A 97 -8.60 -12.77 -17.62
C GLN A 97 -9.90 -13.59 -17.70
N TYR A 98 -11.06 -12.93 -17.85
CA TYR A 98 -12.33 -13.63 -18.11
C TYR A 98 -12.44 -14.18 -19.54
N PHE A 99 -11.69 -13.61 -20.50
CA PHE A 99 -11.70 -14.08 -21.90
C PHE A 99 -10.79 -15.29 -22.16
N ILE A 100 -9.85 -15.58 -21.26
CA ILE A 100 -8.92 -16.73 -21.37
C ILE A 100 -9.48 -17.98 -20.66
N LYS A 101 -10.63 -17.84 -19.97
CA LYS A 101 -11.32 -18.94 -19.26
C LYS A 101 -12.63 -19.39 -19.94
N GLN A 102 -12.88 -18.99 -21.18
CA GLN A 102 -13.89 -19.58 -22.06
C GLN A 102 -13.19 -20.28 -23.22
#